data_AF-A0A0C5AMJ4-F1
#
_entry.id   AF-A0A0C5AMJ4-F1
#
_cell.length_a   1.000
_cell.length_b   1.000
_cell.length_c   1.000
_cell.angle_alpha   90.00
_cell.angle_beta   90.00
_cell.angle_gamma   90.00
#
_symmetry.space_group_name_H-M   'P 1'
#
loop_
_entity.id
_entity.type
_entity.pdbx_description
1 polymer ?
#
loop_
_entity_poly.entity_id
_entity_poly.type
_entity_poly.pdbx_seq_one_letter_code
_entity_poly.pdbx_strand_id
1 'polypeptide(L)'
;VGLTEAQARQQGYEVKVSTVNLEHVARAQAARDTRGFIKLVADEETNRLLGAHIIAAEAGEVIQTATLAIKFGLKVSDLTDTL
;
A
#
# COMPACT_ATOMS: atom_id res chain seq x y z
N VAL A 1 -0.19 7.52 -3.69
CA VAL A 1 -0.82 7.38 -5.03
C VAL A 1 -2.16 6.68 -4.89
N GLY A 2 -3.10 6.89 -5.81
CA GLY A 2 -4.46 6.36 -5.68
C GLY A 2 -5.29 7.11 -4.62
N LEU A 3 -6.29 6.43 -4.06
CA LEU A 3 -7.23 7.01 -3.10
C LEU A 3 -6.74 6.90 -1.65
N THR A 4 -6.95 7.97 -0.88
CA THR A 4 -6.94 7.88 0.59
C THR A 4 -8.15 7.08 1.08
N GLU A 5 -8.10 6.59 2.31
CA GLU A 5 -9.25 5.93 2.96
C GLU A 5 -10.50 6.82 2.97
N ALA A 6 -10.33 8.11 3.28
CA ALA A 6 -11.44 9.06 3.29
C ALA A 6 -12.03 9.26 1.89
N GLN A 7 -11.20 9.39 0.86
CA GLN A 7 -11.66 9.52 -0.53
C GLN A 7 -12.35 8.26 -1.02
N ALA A 8 -11.81 7.07 -0.69
CA ALA A 8 -12.41 5.81 -1.08
C ALA A 8 -13.79 5.61 -0.43
N ARG A 9 -13.93 5.92 0.87
CA ARG A 9 -15.24 5.91 1.55
C ARG A 9 -16.21 6.93 0.95
N GLN A 10 -15.74 8.13 0.62
CA GLN A 10 -16.58 9.15 -0.05
C GLN A 10 -17.07 8.71 -1.43
N GLN A 11 -16.33 7.84 -2.11
CA GLN A 11 -16.71 7.25 -3.39
C GLN A 11 -17.62 6.01 -3.24
N GLY A 12 -17.97 5.64 -2.01
CA GLY A 12 -18.88 4.52 -1.74
C GLY A 12 -18.21 3.15 -1.66
N TYR A 13 -16.89 3.08 -1.60
CA TYR A 13 -16.20 1.81 -1.36
C TYR A 13 -16.29 1.42 0.12
N GLU A 14 -16.60 0.15 0.38
CA GLU A 14 -16.22 -0.51 1.63
C GLU A 14 -14.71 -0.77 1.59
N VAL A 15 -13.99 -0.29 2.59
CA VAL A 15 -12.52 -0.25 2.52
C VAL A 15 -11.84 -1.07 3.60
N LYS A 16 -10.88 -1.88 3.16
CA LYS A 16 -9.85 -2.48 4.00
C LYS A 16 -8.63 -1.60 4.04
N VAL A 17 -8.19 -1.25 5.24
CA VAL A 17 -6.95 -0.48 5.43
C VAL A 17 -5.95 -1.30 6.22
N SER A 18 -4.75 -1.44 5.68
CA SER A 18 -3.63 -2.06 6.36
C SER A 18 -2.47 -1.07 6.45
N THR A 19 -1.85 -0.98 7.62
CA THR A 19 -0.66 -0.15 7.84
C THR A 19 0.41 -1.00 8.50
N VAL A 20 1.62 -0.96 7.94
CA VAL A 20 2.80 -1.63 8.49
C VAL A 20 3.88 -0.59 8.76
N ASN A 21 4.34 -0.53 10.01
CA ASN A 21 5.50 0.27 10.38
C ASN A 21 6.77 -0.34 9.78
N LEU A 22 7.73 0.50 9.39
CA LEU A 22 9.01 0.00 8.83
C LEU A 22 9.85 -0.80 9.82
N GLU A 23 9.56 -0.71 11.13
CA GLU A 23 10.14 -1.61 12.13
C GLU A 23 9.83 -3.09 11.87
N HIS A 24 8.80 -3.42 11.09
CA HIS A 24 8.44 -4.78 10.69
C HIS A 24 8.96 -5.14 9.29
N VAL A 25 9.69 -4.24 8.62
CA VAL A 25 10.22 -4.46 7.27
C VAL A 25 11.69 -4.82 7.36
N ALA A 26 12.04 -6.07 7.00
CA ALA A 26 13.39 -6.61 7.14
C ALA A 26 14.47 -5.74 6.46
N ARG A 27 14.17 -5.19 5.27
CA ARG A 27 15.10 -4.31 4.56
C ARG A 27 15.38 -3.01 5.33
N ALA A 28 14.36 -2.41 5.94
CA ALA A 28 14.49 -1.20 6.75
C ALA A 28 15.27 -1.46 8.04
N GLN A 29 15.03 -2.61 8.69
CA GLN A 29 15.81 -3.07 9.84
C GLN A 29 17.29 -3.23 9.48
N ALA A 30 17.59 -3.91 8.37
CA ALA A 30 18.95 -4.11 7.89
C ALA A 30 19.67 -2.79 7.56
N ALA A 31 18.93 -1.82 7.02
CA ALA A 31 19.44 -0.47 6.75
C ALA A 31 19.57 0.42 8.02
N ARG A 32 19.07 -0.04 9.17
CA ARG A 32 18.96 0.73 10.42
C ARG A 32 18.19 2.05 10.27
N ASP A 33 17.24 2.09 9.33
CA ASP A 33 16.31 3.21 9.16
C ASP A 33 14.88 2.69 9.09
N THR A 34 14.25 2.60 10.26
CA THR A 34 12.90 2.06 10.45
C THR A 34 11.84 3.15 10.66
N ARG A 35 12.15 4.41 10.31
CA ARG A 35 11.23 5.53 10.51
C ARG A 35 10.17 5.55 9.41
N GLY A 36 8.90 5.57 9.82
CA GLY A 36 7.76 5.70 8.93
C GLY A 36 7.00 4.39 8.73
N PHE A 37 6.20 4.33 7.67
CA PHE A 37 5.22 3.26 7.46
C PHE A 37 4.79 3.14 5.99
N ILE A 38 4.15 2.02 5.68
CA ILE A 38 3.43 1.76 4.44
C ILE A 38 1.95 1.55 4.78
N LYS A 39 1.06 2.35 4.20
CA LYS A 39 -0.40 2.23 4.31
C LYS A 39 -1.00 1.86 2.96
N LEU A 40 -1.72 0.76 2.90
CA LEU A 40 -2.48 0.31 1.73
C LEU A 40 -3.98 0.46 2.00
N VAL A 41 -4.71 0.83 0.96
CA VAL A 41 -6.17 0.95 0.94
C VAL A 41 -6.68 0.03 -0.15
N ALA A 42 -7.53 -0.92 0.19
CA ALA A 42 -8.16 -1.85 -0.73
C ALA A 42 -9.68 -1.82 -0.59
N ASP A 43 -10.38 -2.18 -1.65
CA ASP A 43 -11.81 -2.46 -1.61
C ASP A 43 -12.04 -3.80 -0.89
N GLU A 44 -12.92 -3.83 0.13
CA GLU A 44 -13.20 -5.04 0.90
C GLU A 44 -13.91 -6.11 0.05
N GLU A 45 -14.78 -5.71 -0.88
CA GLU A 45 -15.56 -6.67 -1.68
C GLU A 45 -14.72 -7.35 -2.75
N THR A 46 -13.96 -6.58 -3.52
CA THR A 46 -13.20 -7.10 -4.66
C THR A 46 -11.75 -7.42 -4.34
N ASN A 47 -11.27 -6.99 -3.16
CA ASN A 47 -9.89 -7.04 -2.73
C ASN A 47 -8.91 -6.31 -3.67
N ARG A 48 -9.41 -5.37 -4.48
CA ARG A 48 -8.60 -4.53 -5.39
C ARG A 48 -7.88 -3.44 -4.64
N LEU A 49 -6.63 -3.18 -5.00
CA LEU A 49 -5.86 -2.10 -4.42
C LEU A 49 -6.34 -0.74 -4.97
N LEU A 50 -6.81 0.13 -4.08
CA LEU A 50 -7.33 1.46 -4.39
C LEU A 50 -6.29 2.57 -4.16
N GLY A 51 -5.38 2.36 -3.21
CA GLY A 51 -4.41 3.39 -2.82
C GLY A 51 -3.23 2.87 -2.01
N ALA A 52 -2.13 3.61 -2.09
CA ALA A 52 -0.91 3.34 -1.34
C ALA A 52 -0.24 4.64 -0.91
N HIS A 53 0.18 4.69 0.36
CA HIS A 53 0.82 5.84 0.99
C HIS A 53 2.05 5.34 1.74
N ILE A 54 3.20 5.93 1.46
CA ILE A 54 4.48 5.44 1.98
C ILE A 54 5.25 6.63 2.54
N ILE A 55 5.74 6.48 3.76
CA ILE A 55 6.70 7.36 4.40
C ILE A 55 7.92 6.51 4.74
N ALA A 56 8.99 6.67 3.97
CA ALA A 56 10.22 5.89 4.07
C ALA A 56 11.34 6.60 3.29
N ALA A 57 12.61 6.28 3.58
CA ALA A 57 13.75 6.76 2.80
C ALA A 57 13.66 6.37 1.30
N GLU A 58 13.17 5.17 1.00
CA GLU A 58 13.05 4.62 -0.37
C GLU A 58 11.61 4.74 -0.94
N ALA A 59 10.79 5.65 -0.39
CA ALA A 59 9.37 5.74 -0.75
C ALA A 59 9.14 6.03 -2.25
N GLY A 60 10.01 6.81 -2.89
CA GLY A 60 9.92 7.17 -4.31
C GLY A 60 10.02 5.97 -5.25
N GLU A 61 10.71 4.91 -4.83
CA GLU A 61 10.96 3.73 -5.65
C GLU A 61 9.86 2.68 -5.44
N VAL A 62 9.51 2.43 -4.19
CA VAL A 62 8.45 1.46 -3.84
C VAL A 62 7.08 1.92 -4.36
N ILE A 63 6.82 3.23 -4.37
CA ILE A 63 5.53 3.77 -4.83
C ILE A 63 5.26 3.52 -6.33
N GLN A 64 6.31 3.29 -7.14
CA GLN A 64 6.16 3.00 -8.56
C GLN A 64 5.44 1.66 -8.78
N THR A 65 5.83 0.63 -8.03
CA THR A 65 5.16 -0.68 -8.05
C THR A 65 3.69 -0.56 -7.63
N ALA A 66 3.41 0.18 -6.55
CA ALA A 66 2.03 0.42 -6.12
C ALA A 66 1.20 1.19 -7.17
N THR A 67 1.83 2.13 -7.89
CA THR A 67 1.18 2.87 -8.98
C THR A 67 0.74 1.94 -10.10
N LEU A 68 1.61 1.02 -10.52
CA LEU A 68 1.28 0.02 -11.53
C LEU A 68 0.16 -0.91 -11.04
N ALA A 69 0.24 -1.39 -9.80
CA ALA A 69 -0.78 -2.26 -9.22
C ALA A 69 -2.17 -1.60 -9.22
N ILE A 70 -2.27 -0.34 -8.80
CA ILE A 70 -3.52 0.42 -8.81
C ILE A 70 -4.00 0.65 -10.25
N LYS A 71 -3.11 1.05 -11.16
CA LYS A 71 -3.46 1.34 -12.56
C LYS A 71 -4.04 0.12 -13.28
N PHE A 72 -3.52 -1.07 -13.02
CA PHE A 72 -4.00 -2.31 -13.61
C PHE A 72 -5.10 -3.01 -12.80
N GLY A 73 -5.53 -2.40 -11.68
CA GLY A 73 -6.61 -2.93 -10.84
C GLY A 73 -6.26 -4.27 -10.19
N LEU A 74 -4.99 -4.46 -9.84
CA LEU A 74 -4.52 -5.67 -9.18
C LEU A 74 -5.16 -5.83 -7.80
N LYS A 75 -5.35 -7.09 -7.41
CA LYS A 75 -5.81 -7.47 -6.09
C LYS A 75 -4.65 -7.52 -5.10
N VAL A 76 -4.97 -7.42 -3.82
CA VAL A 76 -3.97 -7.62 -2.75
C VAL A 76 -3.33 -9.01 -2.85
N SER A 77 -4.09 -10.03 -3.27
CA SER A 77 -3.56 -11.38 -3.51
C SER A 77 -2.48 -11.41 -4.59
N ASP A 78 -2.61 -10.60 -5.65
CA ASP A 78 -1.60 -10.55 -6.72
C ASP A 78 -0.24 -10.07 -6.16
N LEU A 79 -0.26 -9.22 -5.14
CA LEU A 79 0.97 -8.78 -4.45
C LEU A 79 1.53 -9.84 -3.51
N THR A 80 0.68 -10.60 -2.81
CA THR A 80 1.14 -11.65 -1.88
C THR A 80 1.62 -12.90 -2.59
N ASP A 81 1.06 -13.18 -3.77
CA ASP A 81 1.40 -14.33 -4.60
C ASP A 81 2.61 -14.03 -5.50
N THR A 82 3.14 -12.80 -5.42
CA THR A 82 4.37 -12.39 -6.09
C THR A 82 5.58 -12.90 -5.28
N LEU A 83 6.21 -13.98 -5.78
CA LEU A 83 7.46 -14.65 -5.32
C LEU A 83 7.49 -15.17 -3.87
#